data_AF-A0A9P1H0I5-F1
#
_entry.id   AF-A0A9P1H0I5-F1
#
_cell.length_a   1.000
_cell.length_b   1.000
_cell.length_c   1.000
_cell.angle_alpha   90.00
_cell.angle_beta   90.00
_cell.angle_gamma   90.00
#
_symmetry.space_group_name_H-M   'P 1'
#
loop_
_entity.id
_entity.type
_entity.pdbx_description
1 polymer ?
#
loop_
_entity_poly.entity_id
_entity_poly.type
_entity_poly.pdbx_seq_one_letter_code
_entity_poly.pdbx_strand_id
1 'polypeptide(L)'
;MTLSPPSPSSPTQPTADPVNIGYTTLLKGKREVADHFPKAVMDIAAFFAPELIKAYPDAKFILVHRDPSTWMRSMRETILPYEEDRSKFPIRYMRLIDSYTRDLFNMTDCLGQFLWKRTDDDDKDLRSYDRALKGYQDNEMVQRMIPPEKLLVLRLEDGLCWESICPFLGEPVPDLPFPASNNPAEFKQRLRGIIRTTWTRTLVLYTIAALLPLIGAMWYAKYKA
;
A
#
# COMPACT_ATOMS: atom_id res chain seq x y z
N MET A 1 -36.44 -46.90 -25.23
CA MET A 1 -36.35 -45.55 -24.61
C MET A 1 -35.02 -45.46 -23.89
N THR A 2 -34.02 -44.92 -24.55
CA THR A 2 -32.65 -44.78 -24.04
C THR A 2 -32.51 -43.39 -23.41
N LEU A 3 -32.24 -43.34 -22.11
CA LEU A 3 -32.05 -42.11 -21.34
C LEU A 3 -30.64 -41.55 -21.63
N SER A 4 -30.58 -40.30 -22.08
CA SER A 4 -29.33 -39.55 -22.22
C SER A 4 -28.76 -39.15 -20.86
N PRO A 5 -27.43 -39.06 -20.69
CA PRO A 5 -26.81 -38.58 -19.46
C PRO A 5 -26.98 -37.06 -19.30
N PRO A 6 -26.94 -36.52 -18.05
CA PRO A 6 -27.11 -35.10 -17.80
C PRO A 6 -25.86 -34.30 -18.22
N SER A 7 -26.08 -33.09 -18.74
CA SER A 7 -25.02 -32.13 -19.09
C SER A 7 -24.17 -31.75 -17.88
N PRO A 8 -22.85 -31.52 -18.07
CA PRO A 8 -21.98 -31.05 -16.99
C PRO A 8 -22.36 -29.61 -16.62
N SER A 9 -22.68 -29.41 -15.34
CA SER A 9 -22.87 -28.09 -14.74
C SER A 9 -21.59 -27.27 -14.82
N SER A 10 -21.67 -26.05 -15.35
CA SER A 10 -20.58 -25.07 -15.40
C SER A 10 -19.97 -24.85 -14.01
N PRO A 11 -18.63 -24.81 -13.87
CA PRO A 11 -18.01 -24.48 -12.60
C PRO A 11 -18.34 -23.02 -12.25
N THR A 12 -18.94 -22.83 -11.09
CA THR A 12 -19.24 -21.53 -10.49
C THR A 12 -17.92 -20.81 -10.28
N GLN A 13 -17.72 -19.64 -10.92
CA GLN A 13 -16.56 -18.80 -10.66
C GLN A 13 -16.56 -18.37 -9.19
N PRO A 14 -15.44 -18.46 -8.46
CA PRO A 14 -15.34 -17.89 -7.12
C PRO A 14 -15.49 -16.37 -7.24
N THR A 15 -16.50 -15.83 -6.58
CA THR A 15 -16.69 -14.39 -6.41
C THR A 15 -15.49 -13.85 -5.64
N ALA A 16 -14.60 -13.12 -6.31
CA ALA A 16 -13.51 -12.42 -5.66
C ALA A 16 -14.10 -11.28 -4.81
N ASP A 17 -14.04 -11.46 -3.50
CA ASP A 17 -14.34 -10.40 -2.52
C ASP A 17 -13.30 -9.27 -2.70
N PRO A 18 -13.68 -8.01 -2.93
CA PRO A 18 -12.75 -6.95 -3.31
C PRO A 18 -11.91 -6.38 -2.15
N VAL A 19 -11.84 -7.08 -1.01
CA VAL A 19 -11.19 -6.58 0.22
C VAL A 19 -10.44 -7.70 0.96
N ASN A 20 -9.47 -8.39 0.33
CA ASN A 20 -8.34 -9.03 1.02
C ASN A 20 -7.49 -9.90 0.07
N ILE A 21 -6.64 -9.28 -0.73
CA ILE A 21 -5.39 -9.94 -1.10
C ILE A 21 -4.32 -9.19 -0.33
N GLY A 22 -4.13 -9.65 0.91
CA GLY A 22 -3.15 -9.10 1.82
C GLY A 22 -1.74 -9.16 1.23
N TYR A 23 -0.89 -8.33 1.81
CA TYR A 23 0.57 -8.42 1.87
C TYR A 23 1.04 -9.86 2.12
N THR A 24 0.93 -10.72 1.11
CA THR A 24 1.05 -12.17 1.21
C THR A 24 2.40 -12.48 1.81
N THR A 25 2.37 -12.82 3.10
CA THR A 25 3.41 -13.58 3.75
C THR A 25 4.79 -12.92 3.64
N LEU A 26 5.01 -11.88 4.46
CA LEU A 26 6.33 -11.44 4.88
C LEU A 26 7.24 -12.65 5.14
N LEU A 27 8.08 -12.95 4.15
CA LEU A 27 9.39 -13.58 4.25
C LEU A 27 9.51 -14.73 5.26
N LYS A 28 8.83 -15.85 5.02
CA LYS A 28 9.29 -17.13 5.58
C LYS A 28 9.33 -18.21 4.51
N GLY A 29 10.57 -18.59 4.20
CA GLY A 29 10.93 -19.48 3.12
C GLY A 29 10.20 -20.82 3.18
N LYS A 30 9.54 -21.16 2.07
CA LYS A 30 9.30 -22.51 1.59
C LYS A 30 9.16 -22.42 0.07
N ARG A 31 9.75 -23.40 -0.60
CA ARG A 31 9.94 -23.50 -2.07
C ARG A 31 8.63 -23.68 -2.86
N GLU A 32 7.47 -23.53 -2.21
CA GLU A 32 6.11 -23.69 -2.74
C GLU A 32 5.47 -22.37 -3.24
N VAL A 33 6.17 -21.23 -3.10
CA VAL A 33 5.64 -19.88 -3.44
C VAL A 33 5.87 -19.51 -4.92
N ALA A 34 6.63 -20.29 -5.69
CA ALA A 34 7.01 -19.93 -7.07
C ALA A 34 5.79 -19.78 -8.00
N ASP A 35 4.75 -20.60 -7.84
CA ASP A 35 3.54 -20.54 -8.67
C ASP A 35 2.59 -19.38 -8.32
N HIS A 36 2.81 -18.72 -7.18
CA HIS A 36 2.04 -17.56 -6.69
C HIS A 36 2.88 -16.28 -6.66
N PHE A 37 4.06 -16.28 -7.29
CA PHE A 37 4.86 -15.08 -7.38
C PHE A 37 4.09 -14.03 -8.21
N PRO A 38 3.98 -12.78 -7.72
CA PRO A 38 3.29 -11.75 -8.48
C PRO A 38 4.02 -11.56 -9.81
N LYS A 39 3.27 -11.57 -10.92
CA LYS A 39 3.80 -11.36 -12.27
C LYS A 39 4.42 -9.97 -12.48
N ALA A 40 4.18 -9.05 -11.54
CA ALA A 40 4.75 -7.71 -11.49
C ALA A 40 4.80 -7.18 -10.05
N VAL A 41 5.76 -6.31 -9.76
CA VAL A 41 5.84 -5.54 -8.51
C VAL A 41 5.77 -4.05 -8.83
N MET A 42 5.18 -3.25 -7.94
CA MET A 42 5.00 -1.81 -8.15
C MET A 42 5.11 -1.04 -6.82
N ASP A 43 5.02 0.29 -6.90
CA ASP A 43 5.03 1.20 -5.75
C ASP A 43 6.33 1.10 -4.92
N ILE A 44 6.26 0.65 -3.66
CA ILE A 44 7.41 0.59 -2.74
C ILE A 44 8.57 -0.23 -3.30
N ALA A 45 8.30 -1.24 -4.14
CA ALA A 45 9.35 -2.04 -4.76
C ALA A 45 10.27 -1.22 -5.68
N ALA A 46 9.78 -0.12 -6.26
CA ALA A 46 10.56 0.72 -7.17
C ALA A 46 11.80 1.35 -6.51
N PHE A 47 11.79 1.52 -5.19
CA PHE A 47 12.95 2.01 -4.44
C PHE A 47 14.11 1.02 -4.34
N PHE A 48 13.89 -0.23 -4.75
CA PHE A 48 14.89 -1.28 -4.87
C PHE A 48 15.22 -1.57 -6.34
N ALA A 49 15.03 -0.59 -7.23
CA ALA A 49 15.24 -0.78 -8.67
C ALA A 49 16.63 -1.36 -9.00
N PRO A 50 17.76 -0.88 -8.44
CA PRO A 50 19.07 -1.48 -8.70
C PRO A 50 19.14 -2.97 -8.36
N GLU A 51 18.60 -3.37 -7.21
CA GLU A 51 18.55 -4.75 -6.75
C GLU A 51 17.62 -5.60 -7.62
N LEU A 52 16.46 -5.06 -8.01
CA LEU A 52 15.49 -5.73 -8.87
C LEU A 52 16.03 -5.94 -10.30
N ILE A 53 16.70 -4.93 -10.88
CA ILE A 53 17.36 -5.04 -12.19
C ILE A 53 18.41 -6.14 -12.17
N LYS A 54 19.20 -6.20 -11.09
CA LYS A 54 20.23 -7.24 -10.91
C LYS A 54 19.64 -8.62 -10.67
N ALA A 55 18.59 -8.73 -9.86
CA ALA A 55 17.97 -10.00 -9.48
C ALA A 55 17.12 -10.61 -10.60
N TYR A 56 16.53 -9.77 -11.45
CA TYR A 56 15.63 -10.17 -12.54
C TYR A 56 16.11 -9.59 -13.88
N PRO A 57 17.24 -10.08 -14.42
CA PRO A 57 17.81 -9.54 -15.64
C PRO A 57 16.89 -9.67 -16.86
N ASP A 58 15.99 -10.67 -16.87
CA ASP A 58 15.04 -10.93 -17.96
C ASP A 58 13.70 -10.19 -17.80
N ALA A 59 13.51 -9.46 -16.70
CA ALA A 59 12.29 -8.69 -16.49
C ALA A 59 12.22 -7.49 -17.46
N LYS A 60 10.99 -7.11 -17.80
CA LYS A 60 10.67 -5.84 -18.44
C LYS A 60 10.35 -4.81 -17.36
N PHE A 61 10.77 -3.58 -17.58
CA PHE A 61 10.59 -2.47 -16.64
C PHE A 61 9.72 -1.39 -17.27
N ILE A 62 8.74 -0.91 -16.51
CA ILE A 62 7.89 0.22 -16.89
C ILE A 62 8.16 1.35 -15.91
N LEU A 63 8.68 2.47 -16.40
CA LEU A 63 8.92 3.68 -15.63
C LEU A 63 7.85 4.71 -15.97
N VAL A 64 6.95 4.98 -15.03
CA VAL A 64 5.96 6.05 -15.17
C VAL A 64 6.52 7.31 -14.51
N HIS A 65 6.78 8.34 -15.30
CA HIS A 65 7.16 9.66 -14.81
C HIS A 65 5.97 10.63 -14.86
N ARG A 66 6.05 11.67 -14.03
CA ARG A 66 5.08 12.77 -14.00
C ARG A 66 5.80 14.08 -13.66
N ASP A 67 5.10 15.20 -13.68
CA ASP A 67 5.68 16.46 -13.23
C ASP A 67 5.99 16.42 -11.72
N PRO A 68 7.22 16.77 -11.27
CA PRO A 68 7.62 16.71 -9.86
C PRO A 68 6.75 17.57 -8.94
N SER A 69 6.31 18.74 -9.41
CA SER A 69 5.47 19.63 -8.62
C SER A 69 4.07 19.04 -8.40
N THR A 70 3.53 18.38 -9.41
CA THR A 70 2.23 17.71 -9.38
C THR A 70 2.31 16.44 -8.52
N TRP A 71 3.41 15.69 -8.58
CA TRP A 71 3.69 14.59 -7.66
C TRP A 71 3.74 15.06 -6.21
N MET A 72 4.48 16.14 -5.92
CA MET A 72 4.60 16.68 -4.56
C MET A 72 3.24 17.16 -4.02
N ARG A 73 2.42 17.81 -4.85
CA ARG A 73 1.05 18.18 -4.47
C ARG A 73 0.24 16.94 -4.09
N SER A 74 0.31 15.88 -4.91
CA SER A 74 -0.35 14.60 -4.62
C SER A 74 0.10 14.03 -3.27
N MET A 75 1.42 14.00 -3.01
CA MET A 75 1.99 13.51 -1.75
C MET A 75 1.49 14.31 -0.53
N ARG A 76 1.42 15.64 -0.64
CA ARG A 76 0.89 16.52 0.41
C ARG A 76 -0.60 16.30 0.68
N GLU A 77 -1.35 15.86 -0.31
CA GLU A 77 -2.77 15.57 -0.14
C GLU A 77 -3.04 14.15 0.35
N THR A 78 -2.13 13.21 0.14
CA THR A 78 -2.31 11.80 0.51
C THR A 78 -1.42 11.38 1.66
N ILE A 79 -0.14 11.10 1.42
CA ILE A 79 0.73 10.37 2.37
C ILE A 79 1.25 11.27 3.47
N LEU A 80 1.73 12.48 3.12
CA LEU A 80 2.51 13.31 4.04
C LEU A 80 1.75 13.71 5.32
N PRO A 81 0.46 14.11 5.30
CA PRO A 81 -0.26 14.50 6.51
C PRO A 81 -0.31 13.38 7.56
N TYR A 82 -0.48 12.13 7.14
CA TYR A 82 -0.57 11.01 8.08
C TYR A 82 0.79 10.63 8.64
N GLU A 83 1.86 10.86 7.89
CA GLU A 83 3.20 10.77 8.44
C GLU A 83 3.48 11.85 9.50
N GLU A 84 2.89 13.06 9.40
CA GLU A 84 3.00 14.10 10.45
C GLU A 84 2.27 13.73 11.72
N ASP A 85 1.09 13.14 11.54
CA ASP A 85 0.14 12.95 12.63
C ASP A 85 0.34 11.61 13.35
N ARG A 86 1.34 10.80 12.93
CA ARG A 86 1.64 9.45 13.46
C ARG A 86 1.87 9.37 14.98
N SER A 87 2.31 10.47 15.59
CA SER A 87 2.58 10.59 17.03
C SER A 87 1.59 11.50 17.76
N LYS A 88 0.62 12.07 17.03
CA LYS A 88 -0.39 12.98 17.57
C LYS A 88 -1.66 12.21 17.96
N PHE A 89 -2.51 12.88 18.73
CA PHE A 89 -3.87 12.40 18.99
C PHE A 89 -4.69 12.39 17.67
N PRO A 90 -5.54 11.37 17.41
CA PRO A 90 -5.78 10.18 18.23
C PRO A 90 -4.85 8.99 17.92
N ILE A 91 -4.07 9.05 16.83
CA ILE A 91 -3.26 7.95 16.30
C ILE A 91 -2.33 7.33 17.36
N ARG A 92 -1.67 8.17 18.18
CA ARG A 92 -0.80 7.73 19.28
C ARG A 92 -1.48 6.73 20.21
N TYR A 93 -2.74 6.97 20.58
CA TYR A 93 -3.48 6.12 21.51
C TYR A 93 -4.02 4.87 20.85
N MET A 94 -4.40 4.97 19.58
CA MET A 94 -4.85 3.82 18.79
C MET A 94 -3.74 2.77 18.66
N ARG A 95 -2.47 3.20 18.48
CA ARG A 95 -1.31 2.30 18.39
C ARG A 95 -1.05 1.48 19.67
N LEU A 96 -1.51 1.93 20.83
CA LEU A 96 -1.29 1.20 22.09
C LEU A 96 -2.14 -0.06 22.19
N ILE A 97 -3.29 -0.11 21.51
CA ILE A 97 -4.30 -1.15 21.72
C ILE A 97 -4.74 -1.84 20.42
N ASP A 98 -4.59 -1.20 19.26
CA ASP A 98 -4.95 -1.77 17.97
C ASP A 98 -3.68 -2.17 17.22
N SER A 99 -3.42 -3.48 17.17
CA SER A 99 -2.21 -4.03 16.54
C SER A 99 -2.12 -3.70 15.06
N TYR A 100 -3.25 -3.70 14.33
CA TYR A 100 -3.29 -3.34 12.92
C TYR A 100 -2.79 -1.91 12.69
N THR A 101 -3.31 -0.95 13.47
CA THR A 101 -2.87 0.45 13.39
C THR A 101 -1.41 0.59 13.79
N ARG A 102 -0.98 -0.10 14.86
CA ARG A 102 0.43 -0.11 15.26
C ARG A 102 1.34 -0.61 14.13
N ASP A 103 0.99 -1.73 13.50
CA ASP A 103 1.82 -2.36 12.48
C ASP A 103 1.83 -1.53 11.19
N LEU A 104 0.70 -0.96 10.79
CA LEU A 104 0.60 -0.03 9.66
C LEU A 104 1.52 1.18 9.86
N PHE A 105 1.44 1.85 11.02
CA PHE A 105 2.27 3.02 11.30
C PHE A 105 3.75 2.65 11.49
N ASN A 106 4.07 1.49 12.07
CA ASN A 106 5.45 1.02 12.16
C ASN A 106 6.06 0.72 10.78
N MET A 107 5.27 0.18 9.86
CA MET A 107 5.68 -0.03 8.47
C MET A 107 5.97 1.30 7.78
N THR A 108 5.07 2.30 7.91
CA THR A 108 5.33 3.64 7.37
C THR A 108 6.51 4.34 8.05
N ASP A 109 6.76 4.03 9.33
CA ASP A 109 7.92 4.53 10.07
C ASP A 109 9.22 4.04 9.43
N CYS A 110 9.31 2.72 9.20
CA CYS A 110 10.41 2.05 8.54
C CYS A 110 10.62 2.56 7.11
N LEU A 111 9.56 2.68 6.30
CA LEU A 111 9.66 3.22 4.94
C LEU A 111 10.14 4.66 4.94
N GLY A 112 9.66 5.50 5.85
CA GLY A 112 10.16 6.88 5.98
C GLY A 112 11.65 6.93 6.31
N GLN A 113 12.13 6.07 7.21
CA GLN A 113 13.56 5.99 7.54
C GLN A 113 14.39 5.50 6.35
N PHE A 114 13.94 4.45 5.67
CA PHE A 114 14.70 3.83 4.58
C PHE A 114 14.68 4.66 3.29
N LEU A 115 13.50 5.09 2.86
CA LEU A 115 13.30 5.79 1.58
C LEU A 115 13.66 7.27 1.67
N TRP A 116 13.37 7.90 2.82
CA TRP A 116 13.52 9.35 2.98
C TRP A 116 14.70 9.71 3.86
N LYS A 117 15.48 8.72 4.33
CA LYS A 117 16.58 8.90 5.31
C LYS A 117 16.12 9.72 6.51
N ARG A 118 14.90 9.45 6.98
CA ARG A 118 14.30 10.14 8.12
C ARG A 118 15.03 9.77 9.41
N THR A 119 15.47 10.76 10.17
CA THR A 119 16.01 10.64 11.52
C THR A 119 14.97 11.03 12.57
N ASP A 120 15.21 10.66 13.84
CA ASP A 120 14.31 11.00 14.94
C ASP A 120 14.35 12.50 15.30
N ASP A 121 15.43 13.19 14.93
CA ASP A 121 15.70 14.60 15.22
C ASP A 121 15.42 15.51 14.01
N ASP A 122 14.84 14.92 12.95
CA ASP A 122 14.55 15.67 11.76
C ASP A 122 13.45 16.70 12.05
N ASP A 123 13.90 17.95 12.12
CA ASP A 123 13.08 19.14 12.03
C ASP A 123 12.07 18.98 10.89
N LYS A 124 10.88 19.54 11.12
CA LYS A 124 9.62 19.33 10.38
C LYS A 124 9.68 19.64 8.86
N ASP A 125 10.85 20.02 8.37
CA ASP A 125 11.20 20.36 7.00
C ASP A 125 11.76 19.18 6.17
N LEU A 126 11.54 17.95 6.65
CA LEU A 126 11.83 16.70 5.96
C LEU A 126 11.28 16.52 4.53
N ARG A 127 10.44 17.45 4.09
CA ARG A 127 9.55 17.33 2.92
C ARG A 127 9.63 18.55 2.02
N SER A 128 10.79 19.18 1.99
CA SER A 128 11.11 20.16 0.98
C SER A 128 11.06 19.50 -0.41
N TYR A 129 10.55 20.26 -1.37
CA TYR A 129 10.49 19.91 -2.78
C TYR A 129 11.80 19.32 -3.33
N ASP A 130 12.94 19.67 -2.73
CA ASP A 130 14.27 19.27 -3.14
C ASP A 130 14.56 17.77 -2.95
N ARG A 131 14.06 17.12 -1.89
CA ARG A 131 14.22 15.65 -1.72
C ARG A 131 13.34 14.86 -2.68
N ALA A 132 12.16 15.39 -3.03
CA ALA A 132 11.30 14.81 -4.06
C ALA A 132 11.94 14.89 -5.44
N LEU A 133 12.54 16.05 -5.75
CA LEU A 133 13.31 16.25 -6.96
C LEU A 133 14.51 15.30 -7.02
N LYS A 134 15.12 14.96 -5.87
CA LYS A 134 16.16 13.94 -5.79
C LYS A 134 15.66 12.52 -6.13
N GLY A 135 14.45 12.15 -5.69
CA GLY A 135 13.81 10.89 -6.13
C GLY A 135 13.55 10.86 -7.65
N TYR A 136 13.33 12.03 -8.28
CA TYR A 136 13.30 12.14 -9.74
C TYR A 136 14.68 12.00 -10.39
N GLN A 137 15.76 12.42 -9.73
CA GLN A 137 17.12 12.16 -10.22
C GLN A 137 17.44 10.66 -10.21
N ASP A 138 16.86 9.90 -9.29
CA ASP A 138 16.96 8.44 -9.27
C ASP A 138 16.30 7.80 -10.51
N ASN A 139 15.30 8.44 -11.13
CA ASN A 139 14.72 7.95 -12.39
C ASN A 139 15.74 7.97 -13.53
N GLU A 140 16.60 8.99 -13.62
CA GLU A 140 17.65 9.01 -14.64
C GLU A 140 18.67 7.89 -14.42
N MET A 141 19.01 7.61 -13.15
CA MET A 141 19.89 6.49 -12.81
C MET A 141 19.27 5.16 -13.26
N VAL A 142 17.99 4.93 -12.95
CA VAL A 142 17.27 3.71 -13.34
C VAL A 142 17.21 3.57 -14.87
N GLN A 143 16.92 4.65 -15.61
CA GLN A 143 16.93 4.62 -17.07
C GLN A 143 18.30 4.25 -17.66
N ARG A 144 19.40 4.68 -17.04
CA ARG A 144 20.76 4.33 -17.48
C ARG A 144 21.15 2.88 -17.15
N MET A 145 20.52 2.26 -16.16
CA MET A 145 20.81 0.90 -15.75
C MET A 145 20.09 -0.16 -16.58
N ILE A 146 18.97 0.18 -17.21
CA ILE A 146 18.11 -0.76 -17.92
C ILE A 146 18.36 -0.62 -19.43
N PRO A 147 18.61 -1.73 -20.16
CA PRO A 147 18.70 -1.70 -21.61
C PRO A 147 17.42 -1.11 -22.24
N PRO A 148 17.50 -0.25 -23.26
CA PRO A 148 16.34 0.41 -23.86
C PRO A 148 15.24 -0.55 -24.31
N GLU A 149 15.60 -1.74 -24.78
CA GLU A 149 14.66 -2.79 -25.21
C GLU A 149 13.86 -3.43 -24.06
N LYS A 150 14.33 -3.29 -22.82
CA LYS A 150 13.67 -3.77 -21.59
C LYS A 150 13.00 -2.64 -20.80
N LEU A 151 12.99 -1.41 -21.32
CA LEU A 151 12.47 -0.25 -20.62
C LEU A 151 11.39 0.46 -21.44
N LEU A 152 10.20 0.56 -20.86
CA LEU A 152 9.14 1.44 -21.35
C LEU A 152 9.02 2.65 -20.44
N VAL A 153 9.21 3.85 -20.99
CA VAL A 153 9.02 5.11 -20.26
C VAL A 153 7.69 5.72 -20.66
N LEU A 154 6.80 5.94 -19.70
CA LEU A 154 5.49 6.54 -19.89
C LEU A 154 5.37 7.83 -19.08
N ARG A 155 4.63 8.79 -19.61
CA ARG A 155 4.31 10.03 -18.90
C ARG A 155 2.85 9.99 -18.45
N LEU A 156 2.63 10.21 -17.16
CA LEU A 156 1.28 10.12 -16.59
C LEU A 156 0.32 11.18 -17.17
N GLU A 157 0.82 12.39 -17.45
CA GLU A 157 0.03 13.49 -18.00
C GLU A 157 -0.45 13.25 -19.43
N ASP A 158 0.22 12.37 -20.18
CA ASP A 158 -0.15 12.03 -21.56
C ASP A 158 -1.29 10.98 -21.59
N GLY A 159 -1.65 10.44 -20.41
CA GLY A 159 -2.60 9.36 -20.25
C GLY A 159 -1.93 7.98 -20.34
N LEU A 160 -2.45 7.04 -19.56
CA LEU A 160 -2.04 5.63 -19.62
C LEU A 160 -3.15 4.82 -20.28
N CYS A 161 -2.78 3.95 -21.21
CA CYS A 161 -3.71 3.08 -21.91
C CYS A 161 -3.08 1.72 -22.21
N TRP A 162 -3.91 0.73 -22.54
CA TRP A 162 -3.44 -0.62 -22.82
C TRP A 162 -2.54 -0.68 -24.05
N GLU A 163 -2.83 0.15 -25.06
CA GLU A 163 -2.08 0.25 -26.31
C GLU A 163 -0.64 0.74 -26.07
N SER A 164 -0.40 1.48 -25.00
CA SER A 164 0.93 1.94 -24.62
C SER A 164 1.78 0.86 -23.93
N ILE A 165 1.15 -0.16 -23.32
CA ILE A 165 1.83 -1.15 -22.45
C ILE A 165 1.84 -2.55 -23.07
N CYS A 166 0.70 -3.02 -23.57
CA CYS A 166 0.54 -4.40 -24.03
C CYS A 166 1.53 -4.79 -25.16
N PRO A 167 1.78 -3.96 -26.18
CA PRO A 167 2.78 -4.29 -27.21
C PRO A 167 4.19 -4.45 -26.64
N PHE A 168 4.57 -3.60 -25.69
CA PHE A 168 5.86 -3.71 -24.99
C PHE A 168 5.95 -5.01 -24.19
N LEU A 169 4.86 -5.44 -23.55
CA LEU A 169 4.81 -6.72 -22.83
C LEU A 169 4.76 -7.93 -23.77
N GLY A 170 4.29 -7.77 -25.01
CA GLY A 170 4.04 -8.86 -25.95
C GLY A 170 2.69 -9.54 -25.73
N GLU A 171 1.76 -8.81 -25.10
CA GLU A 171 0.42 -9.28 -24.73
C GLU A 171 -0.65 -8.63 -25.61
N PRO A 172 -1.83 -9.25 -25.80
CA PRO A 172 -2.93 -8.63 -26.51
C PRO A 172 -3.52 -7.44 -25.73
N VAL A 173 -4.00 -6.43 -26.45
CA VAL A 173 -4.78 -5.34 -25.86
C VAL A 173 -6.15 -5.87 -25.44
N PRO A 174 -6.54 -5.78 -24.14
CA PRO A 174 -7.84 -6.26 -23.69
C PRO A 174 -8.96 -5.27 -24.06
N ASP A 175 -10.17 -5.80 -24.27
CA ASP A 175 -11.41 -5.01 -24.47
C ASP A 175 -12.01 -4.58 -23.12
N LEU A 176 -11.21 -3.89 -22.31
CA LEU A 176 -11.60 -3.36 -21.00
C LEU A 176 -11.02 -1.95 -20.82
N PRO A 177 -11.72 -1.05 -20.11
CA PRO A 177 -11.18 0.28 -19.85
C PRO A 177 -9.88 0.21 -19.04
N PHE A 178 -8.95 1.12 -19.32
CA PHE A 178 -7.74 1.24 -18.51
C PHE A 178 -8.11 1.64 -17.07
N PRO A 179 -7.52 1.00 -16.03
CA PRO A 179 -7.91 1.25 -14.65
C PRO A 179 -7.57 2.69 -14.23
N ALA A 180 -8.61 3.49 -13.98
CA ALA A 180 -8.49 4.81 -13.37
C ALA A 180 -8.81 4.72 -11.86
N SER A 181 -7.88 4.15 -11.09
CA SER A 181 -8.00 4.07 -9.63
C SER A 181 -6.87 4.87 -8.97
N ASN A 182 -7.07 5.29 -7.71
CA ASN A 182 -6.15 6.10 -6.90
C ASN A 182 -6.37 7.63 -6.94
N ASN A 183 -7.63 8.08 -6.87
CA ASN A 183 -7.96 9.49 -6.65
C ASN A 183 -7.63 9.91 -5.19
N PRO A 184 -6.95 11.04 -4.95
CA PRO A 184 -6.69 11.57 -3.61
C PRO A 184 -7.94 11.67 -2.72
N ALA A 185 -9.11 11.96 -3.29
CA ALA A 185 -10.37 12.01 -2.55
C ALA A 185 -10.79 10.62 -2.02
N GLU A 186 -10.64 9.58 -2.83
CA GLU A 186 -10.90 8.19 -2.42
C GLU A 186 -9.90 7.73 -1.37
N PHE A 187 -8.62 8.08 -1.53
CA PHE A 187 -7.59 7.80 -0.53
C PHE A 187 -7.95 8.41 0.83
N LYS A 188 -8.28 9.71 0.85
CA LYS A 188 -8.74 10.42 2.05
C LYS A 188 -10.01 9.80 2.65
N GLN A 189 -10.92 9.30 1.81
CA GLN A 189 -12.13 8.63 2.29
C GLN A 189 -11.82 7.28 2.94
N ARG A 190 -11.01 6.43 2.30
CA ARG A 190 -10.60 5.13 2.84
C ARG A 190 -9.88 5.29 4.17
N LEU A 191 -8.95 6.22 4.25
CA LEU A 191 -8.16 6.45 5.45
C LEU A 191 -8.98 7.04 6.61
N ARG A 192 -9.92 7.96 6.32
CA ARG A 192 -10.92 8.39 7.31
C ARG A 192 -11.77 7.24 7.82
N GLY A 193 -12.13 6.29 6.96
CA GLY A 193 -12.86 5.08 7.34
C GLY A 193 -12.06 4.19 8.31
N ILE A 194 -10.79 3.94 8.01
CA ILE A 194 -9.87 3.19 8.89
C ILE A 194 -9.75 3.90 10.24
N ILE A 195 -9.42 5.20 10.24
CA ILE A 195 -9.24 5.99 11.46
C ILE A 195 -10.53 5.98 12.30
N ARG A 196 -11.70 6.20 11.70
CA ARG A 196 -12.99 6.20 12.41
C ARG A 196 -13.30 4.84 13.03
N THR A 197 -13.06 3.75 12.30
CA THR A 197 -13.34 2.39 12.76
C THR A 197 -12.44 2.03 13.93
N THR A 198 -11.14 2.25 13.79
CA THR A 198 -10.18 2.01 14.85
C THR A 198 -10.42 2.92 16.05
N TRP A 199 -10.81 4.18 15.84
CA TRP A 199 -11.12 5.10 16.93
C TRP A 199 -12.35 4.67 17.72
N THR A 200 -13.41 4.24 17.03
CA THR A 200 -14.60 3.68 17.70
C THR A 200 -14.22 2.46 18.55
N ARG A 201 -13.43 1.53 17.99
CA ARG A 201 -12.92 0.37 18.74
C ARG A 201 -12.08 0.79 19.95
N THR A 202 -11.24 1.81 19.76
CA THR A 202 -10.42 2.39 20.81
C THR A 202 -11.26 2.89 21.96
N LEU A 203 -12.28 3.71 21.69
CA LEU A 203 -13.19 4.22 22.70
C LEU A 203 -13.90 3.11 23.48
N VAL A 204 -14.40 2.07 22.79
CA VAL A 204 -15.06 0.92 23.44
C VAL A 204 -14.11 0.21 24.40
N LEU A 205 -12.90 -0.14 23.95
CA LEU A 205 -11.93 -0.86 24.77
C LEU A 205 -11.45 -0.04 25.97
N TYR A 206 -11.18 1.26 25.79
CA TYR A 206 -10.80 2.14 26.89
C TYR A 206 -11.95 2.33 27.89
N THR A 207 -13.19 2.40 27.42
CA THR A 207 -14.37 2.50 28.30
C THR A 207 -14.52 1.22 29.14
N ILE A 208 -14.38 0.04 28.52
CA ILE A 208 -14.41 -1.24 29.24
C ILE A 208 -13.28 -1.32 30.28
N ALA A 209 -12.06 -0.96 29.90
CA ALA A 209 -10.90 -0.97 30.79
C ALA A 209 -11.06 0.00 31.97
N ALA A 210 -11.74 1.14 31.78
CA ALA A 210 -12.02 2.10 32.85
C ALA A 210 -13.16 1.65 33.78
N LEU A 211 -14.21 1.02 33.23
CA LEU A 211 -15.39 0.62 34.00
C LEU A 211 -15.19 -0.67 34.81
N LEU A 212 -14.39 -1.63 34.31
CA LEU A 212 -14.16 -2.91 35.00
C LEU A 212 -13.60 -2.76 36.43
N PRO A 213 -12.57 -1.93 36.69
CA PRO A 213 -12.08 -1.69 38.05
C PRO A 213 -13.12 -1.01 38.94
N LEU A 214 -13.92 -0.09 38.40
CA LEU A 214 -14.98 0.60 39.15
C LEU A 214 -16.08 -0.37 39.56
N ILE A 215 -16.52 -1.23 38.64
CA ILE A 215 -17.50 -2.29 38.93
C ILE A 215 -16.93 -3.27 39.97
N GLY A 216 -15.66 -3.68 39.83
CA GLY A 216 -14.99 -4.53 40.81
C GLY A 216 -14.89 -3.89 42.20
N ALA A 217 -14.56 -2.60 42.27
CA ALA A 217 -14.49 -1.85 43.51
C ALA A 217 -15.87 -1.71 44.19
N MET A 218 -16.92 -1.41 43.41
CA MET A 218 -18.30 -1.37 43.91
C MET A 218 -18.78 -2.74 44.41
N TRP A 219 -18.47 -3.82 43.68
CA TRP A 219 -18.80 -5.18 44.09
C TRP A 219 -18.08 -5.58 45.38
N TYR A 220 -16.77 -5.30 45.49
CA TYR A 220 -15.97 -5.57 46.68
C TYR A 220 -16.47 -4.78 47.90
N ALA A 221 -16.79 -3.49 47.71
CA ALA A 221 -17.34 -2.65 48.78
C ALA A 221 -18.69 -3.17 49.28
N LYS A 222 -19.56 -3.65 48.38
CA LYS A 222 -20.84 -4.26 48.73
C LYS A 222 -20.70 -5.59 49.45
N TYR A 223 -19.68 -6.40 49.13
CA TYR A 223 -19.47 -7.71 49.75
C TYR A 223 -18.78 -7.62 51.13
N LYS A 224 -18.01 -6.56 51.37
CA LYS A 224 -17.30 -6.34 52.64
C LYS A 224 -18.13 -5.57 53.68
N ALA A 225 -19.21 -4.91 53.25
CA ALA A 225 -20.21 -4.25 54.11
C ALA A 225 -21.27 -5.25 54.58
#